data_AF-A0A3P4AWD7-F1
#
_entry.id   AF-A0A3P4AWD7-F1
#
_cell.length_a   1.000
_cell.length_b   1.000
_cell.length_c   1.000
_cell.angle_alpha   90.00
_cell.angle_beta   90.00
_cell.angle_gamma   90.00
#
_symmetry.space_group_name_H-M   'P 1'
#
loop_
_entity.id
_entity.type
_entity.pdbx_description
1 polymer ?
#
loop_
_entity_poly.entity_id
_entity_poly.type
_entity_poly.pdbx_seq_one_letter_code
_entity_poly.pdbx_strand_id
1 'polypeptide(L)'
;MEALLAEETLVLDLPPLPEEVFRDLLAFGGLREEDKRAMRLDAERLLEGAASFVAGVYDHLSRHPGTAKALGWEGRVPEEELYLRRAFFSAWLARTLGVDTSAEFAREVYRAGLWHGGLGPKRAHIPPEYVGLSFAMVGRYVAERVRDARPWLVYLSAQEEVMRKGFDAALALKEGRTEVRFQALGLAYPAQPEPLLVRAETVGEALRKVFAVNPALRDLALEAVPSEEEVGLWLEPKTLYRLRPRWAVLLEGRDVRYLQGLATPLKSEDRLTLLPPGR
;
A
#
# COMPACT_ATOMS: atom_id res chain seq x y z
N MET A 1 -14.41 -27.49 35.39
CA MET A 1 -13.29 -27.45 34.43
C MET A 1 -13.76 -26.71 33.18
N GLU A 2 -14.22 -25.46 33.38
CA GLU A 2 -15.07 -24.74 32.43
C GLU A 2 -14.95 -23.21 32.60
N ALA A 3 -13.78 -22.77 33.06
CA ALA A 3 -13.47 -21.36 33.31
C ALA A 3 -11.98 -21.07 33.06
N LEU A 4 -11.46 -21.53 31.94
CA LEU A 4 -10.15 -21.13 31.43
C LEU A 4 -10.34 -20.51 30.05
N LEU A 5 -10.47 -19.19 30.06
CA LEU A 5 -10.16 -18.26 28.97
C LEU A 5 -11.07 -18.35 27.75
N ALA A 6 -12.24 -17.72 27.84
CA ALA A 6 -12.68 -16.90 26.71
C ALA A 6 -11.65 -15.77 26.56
N GLU A 7 -10.53 -16.04 25.87
CA GLU A 7 -9.68 -14.98 25.33
C GLU A 7 -10.60 -14.16 24.41
N GLU A 8 -11.00 -12.96 24.83
CA GLU A 8 -11.51 -11.95 23.90
C GLU A 8 -10.43 -11.75 22.84
N THR A 9 -10.60 -12.47 21.75
CA THR A 9 -9.63 -12.54 20.69
C THR A 9 -9.68 -11.19 19.99
N LEU A 10 -8.54 -10.50 19.91
CA LEU A 10 -8.45 -9.23 19.19
C LEU A 10 -8.63 -9.52 17.69
N VAL A 11 -9.88 -9.46 17.21
CA VAL A 11 -10.22 -9.71 15.82
C VAL A 11 -10.36 -8.39 15.07
N LEU A 12 -9.54 -8.23 14.05
CA LEU A 12 -9.45 -7.06 13.18
C LEU A 12 -10.09 -7.37 11.83
N ASP A 13 -10.98 -6.49 11.43
CA ASP A 13 -11.41 -6.36 10.04
C ASP A 13 -10.42 -5.43 9.32
N LEU A 14 -9.74 -5.93 8.29
CA LEU A 14 -8.68 -5.24 7.58
C LEU A 14 -9.00 -5.15 6.08
N PRO A 15 -8.59 -4.06 5.40
CA PRO A 15 -8.76 -3.99 3.95
C PRO A 15 -7.96 -5.11 3.27
N PRO A 16 -8.34 -5.56 2.06
CA PRO A 16 -7.63 -6.61 1.34
C PRO A 16 -6.13 -6.30 1.16
N LEU A 17 -5.30 -7.35 1.04
CA LEU A 17 -3.88 -7.20 0.73
C LEU A 17 -3.70 -6.63 -0.69
N PRO A 18 -2.59 -5.93 -0.97
CA PRO A 18 -2.32 -5.35 -2.30
C PRO A 18 -2.42 -6.36 -3.44
N GLU A 19 -1.89 -7.57 -3.25
CA GLU A 19 -1.92 -8.65 -4.23
C GLU A 19 -3.30 -9.31 -4.41
N GLU A 20 -4.19 -9.16 -3.44
CA GLU A 20 -5.58 -9.61 -3.55
C GLU A 20 -6.36 -8.61 -4.40
N VAL A 21 -6.23 -7.30 -4.10
CA VAL A 21 -6.79 -6.22 -4.92
C VAL A 21 -6.28 -6.33 -6.35
N PHE A 22 -4.98 -6.50 -6.55
CA PHE A 22 -4.43 -6.57 -7.90
C PHE A 22 -4.99 -7.75 -8.69
N ARG A 23 -5.01 -8.93 -8.09
CA ARG A 23 -5.54 -10.15 -8.73
C ARG A 23 -7.01 -10.00 -9.08
N ASP A 24 -7.81 -9.46 -8.17
CA ASP A 24 -9.24 -9.22 -8.37
C ASP A 24 -9.50 -8.26 -9.54
N LEU A 25 -8.81 -7.12 -9.57
CA LEU A 25 -8.93 -6.14 -10.65
C LEU A 25 -8.50 -6.68 -12.02
N LEU A 26 -7.43 -7.48 -12.06
CA LEU A 26 -7.00 -8.14 -13.29
C LEU A 26 -8.02 -9.18 -13.77
N ALA A 27 -8.65 -9.91 -12.84
CA ALA A 27 -9.72 -10.85 -13.16
C ALA A 27 -10.98 -10.12 -13.65
N PHE A 28 -11.39 -9.03 -12.98
CA PHE A 28 -12.51 -8.17 -13.39
C PHE A 28 -12.31 -7.61 -14.80
N GLY A 29 -11.11 -7.09 -15.10
CA GLY A 29 -10.76 -6.59 -16.41
C GLY A 29 -10.54 -7.67 -17.48
N GLY A 30 -10.66 -8.95 -17.12
CA GLY A 30 -10.55 -10.08 -18.04
C GLY A 30 -9.13 -10.33 -18.56
N LEU A 31 -8.09 -9.92 -17.82
CA LEU A 31 -6.70 -10.11 -18.25
C LEU A 31 -6.25 -11.57 -18.02
N ARG A 32 -6.36 -12.39 -19.06
CA ARG A 32 -6.04 -13.83 -19.00
C ARG A 32 -4.57 -14.09 -19.32
N GLU A 33 -4.15 -15.34 -19.10
CA GLU A 33 -2.78 -15.75 -19.41
C GLU A 33 -2.44 -15.66 -20.91
N GLU A 34 -3.41 -15.84 -21.81
CA GLU A 34 -3.22 -15.57 -23.25
C GLU A 34 -2.85 -14.12 -23.51
N ASP A 35 -3.56 -13.18 -22.87
CA ASP A 35 -3.36 -11.74 -23.05
C ASP A 35 -1.99 -11.34 -22.50
N LYS A 36 -1.61 -11.85 -21.33
CA LYS A 36 -0.26 -11.63 -20.77
C LYS A 36 0.84 -12.17 -21.66
N ARG A 37 0.66 -13.35 -22.28
CA ARG A 37 1.63 -13.90 -23.24
C ARG A 37 1.77 -13.00 -24.46
N ALA A 38 0.66 -12.48 -25.01
CA ALA A 38 0.68 -11.56 -26.14
C ALA A 38 1.34 -10.22 -25.78
N MET A 39 1.01 -9.64 -24.62
CA MET A 39 1.63 -8.41 -24.12
C MET A 39 3.14 -8.54 -23.98
N ARG A 40 3.67 -9.68 -23.52
CA ARG A 40 5.12 -9.90 -23.43
C ARG A 40 5.83 -9.84 -24.79
N LEU A 41 5.12 -10.09 -25.91
CA LEU A 41 5.67 -9.94 -27.25
C LEU A 41 5.81 -8.47 -27.67
N ASP A 42 5.09 -7.55 -27.03
CA ASP A 42 5.25 -6.11 -27.25
C ASP A 42 6.50 -5.54 -26.53
N ALA A 43 7.11 -6.30 -25.62
CA ALA A 43 8.15 -5.82 -24.71
C ALA A 43 9.34 -5.18 -25.43
N GLU A 44 9.83 -5.77 -26.52
CA GLU A 44 10.95 -5.21 -27.29
C GLU A 44 10.64 -3.79 -27.80
N ARG A 45 9.46 -3.62 -28.43
CA ARG A 45 9.02 -2.33 -28.96
C ARG A 45 8.72 -1.31 -27.86
N LEU A 46 8.30 -1.76 -26.69
CA LEU A 46 8.07 -0.90 -25.54
C LEU A 46 9.36 -0.58 -24.77
N LEU A 47 10.42 -1.37 -24.91
CA LEU A 47 11.72 -1.03 -24.35
C LEU A 47 12.46 -0.04 -25.25
N GLU A 48 12.19 -0.09 -26.57
CA GLU A 48 12.68 0.87 -27.55
C GLU A 48 12.14 2.28 -27.24
N GLY A 49 12.94 3.07 -26.53
CA GLY A 49 12.62 4.44 -26.14
C GLY A 49 12.09 4.61 -24.72
N ALA A 50 12.03 3.55 -23.89
CA ALA A 50 11.57 3.65 -22.50
C ALA A 50 12.35 4.69 -21.68
N ALA A 51 13.68 4.71 -21.80
CA ALA A 51 14.53 5.68 -21.10
C ALA A 51 14.26 7.13 -21.53
N SER A 52 14.07 7.35 -22.84
CA SER A 52 13.72 8.66 -23.40
C SER A 52 12.34 9.12 -22.91
N PHE A 53 11.37 8.20 -22.88
CA PHE A 53 10.04 8.45 -22.34
C PHE A 53 10.10 8.87 -20.86
N VAL A 54 10.80 8.12 -20.00
CA VAL A 54 10.96 8.46 -18.58
C VAL A 54 11.61 9.84 -18.41
N ALA A 55 12.65 10.16 -19.19
CA ALA A 55 13.29 11.46 -19.15
C ALA A 55 12.31 12.58 -19.53
N GLY A 56 11.50 12.38 -20.58
CA GLY A 56 10.47 13.30 -21.04
C GLY A 56 9.32 13.50 -20.05
N VAL A 57 8.92 12.45 -19.32
CA VAL A 57 7.91 12.59 -18.25
C VAL A 57 8.43 13.54 -17.16
N TYR A 58 9.65 13.35 -16.67
CA TYR A 58 10.18 14.24 -15.62
C TYR A 58 10.43 15.66 -16.11
N ASP A 59 10.82 15.85 -17.37
CA ASP A 59 10.88 17.17 -17.99
C ASP A 59 9.51 17.86 -17.96
N HIS A 60 8.45 17.14 -18.37
CA HIS A 60 7.07 17.64 -18.30
C HIS A 60 6.65 17.99 -16.86
N LEU A 61 6.85 17.09 -15.90
CA LEU A 61 6.48 17.30 -14.50
C LEU A 61 7.21 18.49 -13.87
N SER A 62 8.45 18.75 -14.27
CA SER A 62 9.24 19.89 -13.77
C SER A 62 8.76 21.24 -14.31
N ARG A 63 8.12 21.27 -15.49
CA ARG A 63 7.61 22.50 -16.12
C ARG A 63 6.19 22.83 -15.71
N HIS A 64 5.40 21.83 -15.32
CA HIS A 64 4.03 22.05 -14.89
C HIS A 64 4.00 22.59 -13.44
N PRO A 65 3.40 23.77 -13.17
CA PRO A 65 3.52 24.44 -11.87
C PRO A 65 3.03 23.61 -10.68
N GLY A 66 1.90 22.91 -10.85
CA GLY A 66 1.31 22.11 -9.77
C GLY A 66 2.16 20.92 -9.34
N THR A 67 2.81 20.27 -10.31
CA THR A 67 3.68 19.11 -10.06
C THR A 67 5.06 19.56 -9.61
N ALA A 68 5.59 20.65 -10.16
CA ALA A 68 6.83 21.26 -9.69
C ALA A 68 6.74 21.66 -8.22
N LYS A 69 5.62 22.29 -7.81
CA LYS A 69 5.34 22.61 -6.41
C LYS A 69 5.25 21.36 -5.53
N ALA A 70 4.48 20.36 -5.95
CA ALA A 70 4.33 19.11 -5.18
C ALA A 70 5.66 18.35 -5.00
N LEU A 71 6.57 18.48 -5.97
CA LEU A 71 7.89 17.85 -5.95
C LEU A 71 8.97 18.73 -5.28
N GLY A 72 8.67 19.99 -4.95
CA GLY A 72 9.64 20.95 -4.40
C GLY A 72 10.68 21.40 -5.42
N TRP A 73 10.30 21.50 -6.70
CA TRP A 73 11.17 21.81 -7.83
C TRP A 73 11.02 23.25 -8.35
N GLU A 74 10.34 24.10 -7.58
CA GLU A 74 10.21 25.52 -7.89
C GLU A 74 11.62 26.17 -7.91
N GLY A 75 12.11 26.49 -9.10
CA GLY A 75 13.42 27.11 -9.34
C GLY A 75 14.49 26.16 -9.86
N ARG A 76 14.79 25.05 -9.17
CA ARG A 76 15.81 24.07 -9.60
C ARG A 76 15.41 22.65 -9.23
N VAL A 77 15.60 21.73 -10.18
CA VAL A 77 15.54 20.30 -9.93
C VAL A 77 16.92 19.80 -9.45
N PRO A 78 17.05 19.24 -8.25
CA PRO A 78 18.32 18.64 -7.81
C PRO A 78 18.65 17.41 -8.68
N GLU A 79 19.87 17.35 -9.23
CA GLU A 79 20.26 16.29 -10.19
C GLU A 79 20.24 14.89 -9.57
N GLU A 80 20.72 14.76 -8.32
CA GLU A 80 20.70 13.49 -7.59
C GLU A 80 19.27 13.00 -7.35
N GLU A 81 18.36 13.90 -7.00
CA GLU A 81 16.95 13.56 -6.83
C GLU A 81 16.30 13.14 -8.16
N LEU A 82 16.58 13.87 -9.24
CA LEU A 82 16.07 13.54 -10.56
C LEU A 82 16.58 12.16 -11.01
N TYR A 83 17.85 11.85 -10.74
CA TYR A 83 18.44 10.55 -11.02
C TYR A 83 17.70 9.43 -10.27
N LEU A 84 17.54 9.55 -8.94
CA LEU A 84 16.86 8.54 -8.13
C LEU A 84 15.40 8.32 -8.56
N ARG A 85 14.70 9.41 -8.88
CA ARG A 85 13.31 9.36 -9.37
C ARG A 85 13.20 8.72 -10.75
N ARG A 86 14.13 9.01 -11.66
CA ARG A 86 14.23 8.33 -12.96
C ARG A 86 14.54 6.84 -12.80
N ALA A 87 15.43 6.48 -11.87
CA ALA A 87 15.76 5.08 -11.59
C ALA A 87 14.54 4.32 -11.05
N PHE A 88 13.82 4.90 -10.08
CA PHE A 88 12.60 4.31 -9.53
C PHE A 88 11.51 4.10 -10.60
N PHE A 89 11.22 5.13 -11.41
CA PHE A 89 10.27 5.00 -12.52
C PHE A 89 10.77 3.93 -13.50
N SER A 90 12.02 3.99 -13.95
CA SER A 90 12.57 3.03 -14.91
C SER A 90 12.46 1.58 -14.42
N ALA A 91 12.68 1.34 -13.12
CA ALA A 91 12.52 0.02 -12.52
C ALA A 91 11.06 -0.45 -12.53
N TRP A 92 10.11 0.41 -12.12
CA TRP A 92 8.68 0.11 -12.20
C TRP A 92 8.23 -0.14 -13.65
N LEU A 93 8.69 0.70 -14.59
CA LEU A 93 8.36 0.57 -16.00
C LEU A 93 8.91 -0.75 -16.55
N ALA A 94 10.15 -1.13 -16.24
CA ALA A 94 10.72 -2.40 -16.69
C ALA A 94 9.90 -3.61 -16.21
N ARG A 95 9.47 -3.63 -14.93
CA ARG A 95 8.58 -4.68 -14.41
C ARG A 95 7.21 -4.68 -15.09
N THR A 96 6.65 -3.49 -15.30
CA THR A 96 5.38 -3.29 -16.03
C THR A 96 5.47 -3.83 -17.45
N LEU A 97 6.53 -3.53 -18.18
CA LEU A 97 6.74 -4.02 -19.54
C LEU A 97 7.01 -5.53 -19.60
N GLY A 98 7.55 -6.11 -18.52
CA GLY A 98 7.65 -7.55 -18.30
C GLY A 98 6.32 -8.23 -17.95
N VAL A 99 5.22 -7.46 -17.81
CA VAL A 99 3.89 -7.94 -17.41
C VAL A 99 3.95 -8.68 -16.07
N ASP A 100 4.62 -8.08 -15.10
CA ASP A 100 4.73 -8.62 -13.75
C ASP A 100 3.37 -8.53 -13.03
N THR A 101 2.78 -9.68 -12.70
CA THR A 101 1.53 -9.78 -11.92
C THR A 101 1.76 -10.46 -10.57
N SER A 102 3.00 -10.45 -10.06
CA SER A 102 3.37 -11.08 -8.79
C SER A 102 2.83 -10.30 -7.58
N ALA A 103 2.75 -11.00 -6.44
CA ALA A 103 2.37 -10.38 -5.18
C ALA A 103 3.39 -9.34 -4.72
N GLU A 104 4.68 -9.56 -4.99
CA GLU A 104 5.75 -8.61 -4.71
C GLU A 104 5.53 -7.30 -5.48
N PHE A 105 5.26 -7.38 -6.79
CA PHE A 105 5.02 -6.19 -7.60
C PHE A 105 3.79 -5.40 -7.14
N ALA A 106 2.69 -6.08 -6.78
CA ALA A 106 1.51 -5.43 -6.21
C ALA A 106 1.84 -4.64 -4.94
N ARG A 107 2.65 -5.21 -4.05
CA ARG A 107 3.10 -4.56 -2.81
C ARG A 107 4.03 -3.38 -3.06
N GLU A 108 4.88 -3.44 -4.09
CA GLU A 108 5.69 -2.30 -4.51
C GLU A 108 4.84 -1.14 -5.06
N VAL A 109 3.86 -1.43 -5.91
CA VAL A 109 2.92 -0.43 -6.44
C VAL A 109 2.11 0.22 -5.30
N TYR A 110 1.64 -0.58 -4.35
CA TYR A 110 0.98 -0.08 -3.14
C TYR A 110 1.89 0.81 -2.30
N ARG A 111 3.16 0.40 -2.12
CA ARG A 111 4.17 1.20 -1.41
C ARG A 111 4.46 2.52 -2.12
N ALA A 112 4.48 2.54 -3.45
CA ALA A 112 4.57 3.77 -4.20
C ALA A 112 3.39 4.71 -3.85
N GLY A 113 2.18 4.16 -3.71
CA GLY A 113 0.99 4.87 -3.23
C GLY A 113 1.20 5.51 -1.86
N LEU A 114 1.68 4.73 -0.88
CA LEU A 114 2.00 5.24 0.47
C LEU A 114 2.97 6.42 0.42
N TRP A 115 3.98 6.34 -0.45
CA TRP A 115 4.96 7.40 -0.63
C TRP A 115 4.36 8.68 -1.20
N HIS A 116 3.47 8.55 -2.18
CA HIS A 116 2.76 9.69 -2.76
C HIS A 116 1.75 10.31 -1.77
N GLY A 117 1.20 9.52 -0.83
CA GLY A 117 0.38 10.00 0.29
C GLY A 117 1.19 10.67 1.43
N GLY A 118 2.52 10.75 1.29
CA GLY A 118 3.40 11.44 2.22
C GLY A 118 4.00 10.57 3.32
N LEU A 119 4.05 9.24 3.15
CA LEU A 119 4.83 8.33 4.02
C LEU A 119 6.21 7.99 3.44
N GLY A 120 6.59 8.60 2.31
CA GLY A 120 7.93 8.44 1.76
C GLY A 120 8.99 9.21 2.55
N PRO A 121 10.29 9.02 2.26
CA PRO A 121 11.39 9.67 2.99
C PRO A 121 11.29 11.21 3.04
N LYS A 122 10.77 11.83 1.97
CA LYS A 122 10.56 13.28 1.89
C LYS A 122 9.25 13.77 2.48
N ARG A 123 8.35 12.86 2.89
CA ARG A 123 6.98 13.13 3.36
C ARG A 123 6.17 14.03 2.42
N ALA A 124 6.52 14.04 1.14
CA ALA A 124 5.86 14.85 0.13
C ALA A 124 4.48 14.25 -0.20
N HIS A 125 3.46 15.11 -0.19
CA HIS A 125 2.13 14.75 -0.65
C HIS A 125 1.99 15.12 -2.13
N ILE A 126 1.78 14.11 -2.98
CA ILE A 126 1.54 14.30 -4.40
C ILE A 126 0.03 14.20 -4.65
N PRO A 127 -0.63 15.24 -5.17
CA PRO A 127 -2.05 15.19 -5.48
C PRO A 127 -2.42 13.99 -6.36
N PRO A 128 -3.46 13.21 -6.00
CA PRO A 128 -3.78 11.94 -6.65
C PRO A 128 -4.17 12.11 -8.13
N GLU A 129 -4.71 13.27 -8.51
CA GLU A 129 -5.02 13.61 -9.90
C GLU A 129 -3.78 13.62 -10.80
N TYR A 130 -2.61 14.04 -10.28
CA TYR A 130 -1.36 14.01 -11.05
C TYR A 130 -0.79 12.60 -11.18
N VAL A 131 -1.06 11.72 -10.22
CA VAL A 131 -0.71 10.30 -10.32
C VAL A 131 -1.54 9.65 -11.43
N GLY A 132 -2.87 9.84 -11.44
CA GLY A 132 -3.75 9.31 -12.48
C GLY A 132 -3.39 9.82 -13.88
N LEU A 133 -3.11 11.12 -14.03
CA LEU A 133 -2.63 11.68 -15.30
C LEU A 133 -1.26 11.13 -15.72
N SER A 134 -0.37 10.81 -14.77
CA SER A 134 0.91 10.16 -15.07
C SER A 134 0.70 8.73 -15.60
N PHE A 135 -0.25 7.97 -15.05
CA PHE A 135 -0.65 6.68 -15.62
C PHE A 135 -1.22 6.82 -17.04
N ALA A 136 -2.02 7.86 -17.30
CA ALA A 136 -2.51 8.14 -18.65
C ALA A 136 -1.38 8.45 -19.64
N MET A 137 -0.31 9.13 -19.21
CA MET A 137 0.89 9.34 -20.05
C MET A 137 1.56 8.01 -20.42
N VAL A 138 1.64 7.06 -19.49
CA VAL A 138 2.16 5.70 -19.75
C VAL A 138 1.22 4.93 -20.67
N GLY A 139 -0.09 5.01 -20.44
CA GLY A 139 -1.09 4.39 -21.32
C GLY A 139 -0.99 4.89 -22.76
N ARG A 140 -0.79 6.20 -22.96
CA ARG A 140 -0.51 6.79 -24.29
C ARG A 140 0.79 6.26 -24.89
N TYR A 141 1.86 6.22 -24.11
CA TYR A 141 3.15 5.69 -24.55
C TYR A 141 3.03 4.25 -25.09
N VAL A 142 2.27 3.41 -24.37
CA VAL A 142 2.00 2.03 -24.77
C VAL A 142 1.11 1.98 -26.00
N ALA A 143 -0.01 2.72 -26.03
CA ALA A 143 -0.96 2.70 -27.13
C ALA A 143 -0.36 3.11 -28.48
N GLU A 144 0.62 4.01 -28.49
CA GLU A 144 1.38 4.40 -29.70
C GLU A 144 2.31 3.29 -30.22
N ARG A 145 2.61 2.30 -29.39
CA ARG A 145 3.69 1.30 -29.60
C ARG A 145 3.21 -0.13 -29.67
N VAL A 146 1.96 -0.42 -29.38
CA VAL A 146 1.43 -1.80 -29.46
C VAL A 146 0.32 -1.90 -30.50
N ARG A 147 0.03 -3.11 -30.94
CA ARG A 147 -1.09 -3.33 -31.88
C ARG A 147 -2.44 -3.29 -31.16
N ASP A 148 -2.50 -3.82 -29.95
CA ASP A 148 -3.70 -3.85 -29.12
C ASP A 148 -3.42 -3.31 -27.71
N ALA A 149 -3.89 -2.10 -27.44
CA ALA A 149 -3.68 -1.43 -26.16
C ALA A 149 -4.68 -1.86 -25.08
N ARG A 150 -5.76 -2.56 -25.41
CA ARG A 150 -6.83 -2.89 -24.45
C ARG A 150 -6.33 -3.68 -23.22
N PRO A 151 -5.57 -4.78 -23.34
CA PRO A 151 -5.07 -5.50 -22.17
C PRO A 151 -4.07 -4.66 -21.36
N TRP A 152 -3.29 -3.80 -22.01
CA TRP A 152 -2.40 -2.85 -21.35
C TRP A 152 -3.15 -1.81 -20.51
N LEU A 153 -4.26 -1.28 -21.03
CA LEU A 153 -5.09 -0.33 -20.28
C LEU A 153 -5.70 -0.97 -19.03
N VAL A 154 -6.21 -2.20 -19.13
CA VAL A 154 -6.67 -2.97 -17.96
C VAL A 154 -5.55 -3.14 -16.92
N TYR A 155 -4.37 -3.57 -17.37
CA TYR A 155 -3.22 -3.81 -16.49
C TYR A 155 -2.74 -2.53 -15.79
N LEU A 156 -2.66 -1.40 -16.52
CA LEU A 156 -2.26 -0.11 -15.97
C LEU A 156 -3.31 0.46 -15.02
N SER A 157 -4.60 0.34 -15.32
CA SER A 157 -5.68 0.76 -14.42
C SER A 157 -5.72 -0.06 -13.14
N ALA A 158 -5.45 -1.36 -13.20
CA ALA A 158 -5.34 -2.19 -12.00
C ALA A 158 -4.16 -1.76 -11.11
N GLN A 159 -3.02 -1.39 -11.70
CA GLN A 159 -1.89 -0.82 -10.95
C GLN A 159 -2.22 0.55 -10.35
N GLU A 160 -2.88 1.43 -11.11
CA GLU A 160 -3.30 2.75 -10.61
C GLU A 160 -4.19 2.61 -9.37
N GLU A 161 -5.16 1.68 -9.38
CA GLU A 161 -6.05 1.46 -8.25
C GLU A 161 -5.31 0.86 -7.04
N VAL A 162 -4.39 -0.10 -7.25
CA VAL A 162 -3.54 -0.61 -6.16
C VAL A 162 -2.71 0.51 -5.54
N MET A 163 -2.16 1.41 -6.37
CA MET A 163 -1.44 2.58 -5.90
C MET A 163 -2.37 3.56 -5.16
N ARG A 164 -3.62 3.73 -5.62
CA ARG A 164 -4.64 4.54 -4.97
C ARG A 164 -4.97 4.01 -3.57
N LYS A 165 -5.17 2.71 -3.41
CA LYS A 165 -5.39 2.09 -2.08
C LYS A 165 -4.23 2.36 -1.12
N GLY A 166 -2.98 2.36 -1.62
CA GLY A 166 -1.81 2.73 -0.83
C GLY A 166 -1.84 4.20 -0.43
N PHE A 167 -2.18 5.09 -1.37
CA PHE A 167 -2.32 6.51 -1.11
C PHE A 167 -3.38 6.80 -0.03
N ASP A 168 -4.56 6.19 -0.14
CA ASP A 168 -5.66 6.38 0.81
C ASP A 168 -5.30 5.87 2.21
N ALA A 169 -4.60 4.74 2.30
CA ALA A 169 -4.11 4.23 3.59
C ALA A 169 -3.12 5.19 4.27
N ALA A 170 -2.27 5.86 3.49
CA ALA A 170 -1.37 6.89 4.01
C ALA A 170 -2.10 8.13 4.53
N LEU A 171 -3.21 8.53 3.89
CA LEU A 171 -4.06 9.61 4.38
C LEU A 171 -4.80 9.20 5.65
N ALA A 172 -5.36 8.00 5.69
CA ALA A 172 -6.12 7.48 6.82
C ALA A 172 -5.32 7.49 8.14
N LEU A 173 -3.99 7.30 8.10
CA LEU A 173 -3.13 7.44 9.28
C LEU A 173 -3.20 8.82 9.94
N LYS A 174 -3.46 9.87 9.15
CA LYS A 174 -3.49 11.26 9.61
C LYS A 174 -4.90 11.70 10.04
N GLU A 175 -5.90 10.86 9.83
CA GLU A 175 -7.29 11.12 10.21
C GLU A 175 -7.54 10.70 11.66
N GLY A 176 -8.42 11.42 12.36
CA GLY A 176 -8.71 11.20 13.77
C GLY A 176 -8.16 12.32 14.66
N ARG A 177 -8.61 12.33 15.92
CA ARG A 177 -8.34 13.44 16.86
C ARG A 177 -7.12 13.24 17.74
N THR A 178 -6.84 11.99 18.10
CA THR A 178 -5.80 11.64 19.06
C THR A 178 -4.58 11.09 18.34
N GLU A 179 -3.44 11.75 18.48
CA GLU A 179 -2.17 11.28 17.91
C GLU A 179 -1.44 10.35 18.88
N VAL A 180 -1.06 9.17 18.39
CA VAL A 180 -0.33 8.14 19.14
C VAL A 180 0.86 7.63 18.35
N ARG A 181 1.81 6.99 19.03
CA ARG A 181 3.02 6.42 18.40
C ARG A 181 2.92 4.90 18.40
N PHE A 182 2.95 4.31 17.22
CA PHE A 182 3.09 2.87 17.05
C PHE A 182 4.56 2.51 16.85
N GLN A 183 5.03 1.45 17.50
CA GLN A 183 6.36 0.88 17.25
C GLN A 183 6.30 -0.64 17.17
N ALA A 184 7.14 -1.21 16.31
CA ALA A 184 7.33 -2.65 16.19
C ALA A 184 8.68 -3.04 16.80
N LEU A 185 8.70 -4.14 17.56
CA LEU A 185 9.92 -4.66 18.17
C LEU A 185 10.25 -6.08 17.68
N GLY A 186 11.49 -6.52 17.94
CA GLY A 186 11.95 -7.88 17.65
C GLY A 186 11.75 -8.28 16.18
N LEU A 187 11.10 -9.41 15.93
CA LEU A 187 10.83 -9.93 14.58
C LEU A 187 9.99 -8.98 13.70
N ALA A 188 9.23 -8.06 14.28
CA ALA A 188 8.43 -7.09 13.55
C ALA A 188 9.22 -5.81 13.18
N TYR A 189 10.38 -5.58 13.82
CA TYR A 189 11.19 -4.38 13.59
C TYR A 189 11.60 -4.17 12.13
N PRO A 190 12.04 -5.20 11.35
CA PRO A 190 12.41 -4.99 9.95
C PRO A 190 11.28 -4.46 9.06
N ALA A 191 10.02 -4.74 9.42
CA ALA A 191 8.86 -4.28 8.67
C ALA A 191 8.43 -2.85 9.04
N GLN A 192 8.70 -2.39 10.27
CA GLN A 192 8.45 -1.02 10.73
C GLN A 192 9.59 -0.58 11.69
N PRO A 193 10.74 -0.16 11.14
CA PRO A 193 11.93 0.13 11.94
C PRO A 193 11.84 1.46 12.70
N GLU A 194 11.12 2.43 12.13
CA GLU A 194 10.89 3.73 12.78
C GLU A 194 9.50 3.76 13.44
N PRO A 195 9.32 4.49 14.54
CA PRO A 195 8.00 4.72 15.10
C PRO A 195 7.06 5.38 14.06
N LEU A 196 5.86 4.84 13.93
CA LEU A 196 4.82 5.34 13.05
C LEU A 196 3.84 6.21 13.86
N LEU A 197 3.65 7.46 13.44
CA LEU A 197 2.59 8.30 13.99
C LEU A 197 1.26 7.89 13.36
N VAL A 198 0.26 7.67 14.20
CA VAL A 198 -1.10 7.34 13.78
C VAL A 198 -2.09 8.14 14.61
N ARG A 199 -3.12 8.67 13.96
CA ARG A 199 -4.26 9.28 14.62
C ARG A 199 -5.40 8.28 14.71
N ALA A 200 -5.94 8.09 15.91
CA ALA A 200 -6.99 7.10 16.19
C ALA A 200 -7.60 7.33 17.57
N GLU A 201 -8.89 7.05 17.73
CA GLU A 201 -9.58 7.16 19.03
C GLU A 201 -9.46 5.87 19.86
N THR A 202 -9.26 4.72 19.22
CA THR A 202 -9.16 3.40 19.87
C THR A 202 -7.97 2.57 19.37
N VAL A 203 -7.55 1.60 20.18
CA VAL A 203 -6.51 0.62 19.79
C VAL A 203 -6.87 -0.08 18.48
N GLY A 204 -8.12 -0.52 18.32
CA GLY A 204 -8.58 -1.20 17.12
C GLY A 204 -8.46 -0.34 15.87
N GLU A 205 -8.87 0.93 15.94
CA GLU A 205 -8.71 1.87 14.84
C GLU A 205 -7.23 2.09 14.49
N ALA A 206 -6.37 2.29 15.49
CA ALA A 206 -4.94 2.45 15.28
C ALA A 206 -4.34 1.22 14.58
N LEU A 207 -4.61 0.02 15.10
CA LEU A 207 -4.10 -1.22 14.53
C LEU A 207 -4.58 -1.45 13.09
N ARG A 208 -5.86 -1.18 12.78
CA ARG A 208 -6.36 -1.27 11.40
C ARG A 208 -5.55 -0.41 10.44
N LYS A 209 -5.28 0.86 10.80
CA LYS A 209 -4.50 1.79 9.99
C LYS A 209 -3.03 1.36 9.87
N VAL A 210 -2.41 0.95 10.98
CA VAL A 210 -1.03 0.47 11.00
C VAL A 210 -0.84 -0.76 10.11
N PHE A 211 -1.73 -1.74 10.20
CA PHE A 211 -1.66 -2.93 9.36
C PHE A 211 -2.02 -2.63 7.90
N ALA A 212 -2.87 -1.64 7.60
CA ALA A 212 -3.13 -1.18 6.23
C ALA A 212 -1.85 -0.66 5.56
N VAL A 213 -1.09 0.20 6.23
CA VAL A 213 0.15 0.74 5.65
C VAL A 213 1.34 -0.23 5.71
N ASN A 214 1.22 -1.34 6.44
CA ASN A 214 2.26 -2.35 6.59
C ASN A 214 1.78 -3.78 6.28
N PRO A 215 1.56 -4.16 5.01
CA PRO A 215 1.19 -5.53 4.64
C PRO A 215 2.17 -6.59 5.18
N ALA A 216 3.47 -6.29 5.20
CA ALA A 216 4.50 -7.20 5.75
C ALA A 216 4.32 -7.49 7.26
N LEU A 217 3.79 -6.53 8.04
CA LEU A 217 3.48 -6.77 9.45
C LEU A 217 2.33 -7.77 9.61
N ARG A 218 1.38 -7.78 8.66
CA ARG A 218 0.27 -8.75 8.68
C ARG A 218 0.79 -10.17 8.51
N ASP A 219 1.69 -10.39 7.55
CA ASP A 219 2.27 -11.70 7.26
C ASP A 219 3.04 -12.29 8.46
N LEU A 220 3.62 -11.41 9.29
CA LEU A 220 4.39 -11.80 10.47
C LEU A 220 3.51 -12.04 11.69
N ALA A 221 2.62 -11.10 11.98
CA ALA A 221 1.95 -10.99 13.27
C ALA A 221 0.52 -11.51 13.28
N LEU A 222 -0.11 -11.68 12.12
CA LEU A 222 -1.52 -12.03 12.00
C LEU A 222 -1.74 -13.42 11.41
N GLU A 223 -2.88 -14.01 11.76
CA GLU A 223 -3.45 -15.17 11.09
C GLU A 223 -4.88 -14.87 10.65
N ALA A 224 -5.23 -15.40 9.48
CA ALA A 224 -6.55 -15.24 8.88
C ALA A 224 -7.56 -16.14 9.59
N VAL A 225 -8.73 -15.59 9.85
CA VAL A 225 -9.88 -16.24 10.47
C VAL A 225 -11.05 -16.14 9.49
N PRO A 226 -11.52 -17.26 8.92
CA PRO A 226 -12.71 -17.27 8.08
C PRO A 226 -13.91 -16.74 8.86
N SER A 227 -14.69 -15.88 8.22
CA SER A 227 -15.90 -15.28 8.76
C SER A 227 -16.90 -15.05 7.62
N GLU A 228 -18.07 -14.54 7.97
CA GLU A 228 -19.14 -14.21 7.03
C GLU A 228 -19.70 -12.84 7.40
N GLU A 229 -20.09 -12.07 6.39
CA GLU A 229 -20.77 -10.78 6.57
C GLU A 229 -22.12 -10.81 5.85
N GLU A 230 -23.14 -10.25 6.50
CA GLU A 230 -24.46 -10.09 5.90
C GLU A 230 -24.44 -8.91 4.92
N VAL A 231 -24.62 -9.21 3.62
CA VAL A 231 -24.73 -8.23 2.55
C VAL A 231 -26.13 -8.33 1.95
N GLY A 232 -27.04 -7.50 2.46
CA GLY A 232 -28.45 -7.53 2.08
C GLY A 232 -29.17 -8.77 2.61
N LEU A 233 -29.45 -9.74 1.74
CA LEU A 233 -30.08 -11.03 2.10
C LEU A 233 -29.11 -12.22 1.98
N TRP A 234 -27.84 -11.95 1.68
CA TRP A 234 -26.83 -12.98 1.42
C TRP A 234 -25.72 -12.92 2.47
N LEU A 235 -25.13 -14.08 2.76
CA LEU A 235 -23.88 -14.17 3.49
C LEU A 235 -22.75 -14.21 2.48
N GLU A 236 -21.83 -13.25 2.57
CA GLU A 236 -20.62 -13.23 1.78
C GLU A 236 -19.42 -13.67 2.63
N PRO A 237 -18.52 -14.52 2.10
CA PRO A 237 -17.34 -14.94 2.81
C PRO A 237 -16.41 -13.75 3.05
N LYS A 238 -15.95 -13.60 4.29
CA LYS A 238 -15.05 -12.54 4.72
C LYS A 238 -13.86 -13.10 5.48
N THR A 239 -12.73 -12.42 5.37
CA THR A 239 -11.53 -12.75 6.16
C THR A 239 -11.35 -11.72 7.26
N LEU A 240 -11.40 -12.19 8.50
CA LEU A 240 -10.96 -11.41 9.65
C LEU A 240 -9.53 -11.82 10.04
N TYR A 241 -8.88 -11.03 10.85
CA TYR A 241 -7.51 -11.29 11.28
C TYR A 241 -7.39 -11.24 12.78
N ARG A 242 -6.59 -12.13 13.37
CA ARG A 242 -6.20 -12.04 14.78
C ARG A 242 -4.70 -12.10 14.92
N LEU A 243 -4.19 -11.62 16.05
CA LEU A 243 -2.79 -11.80 16.39
C LEU A 243 -2.48 -13.30 16.46
N ARG A 244 -1.35 -13.71 15.89
CA ARG A 244 -0.81 -15.05 16.06
C ARG A 244 -0.57 -15.35 17.54
N PRO A 245 -0.59 -16.63 17.95
CA PRO A 245 -0.34 -17.00 19.34
C PRO A 245 0.93 -16.36 19.89
N ARG A 246 0.85 -15.85 21.12
CA ARG A 246 1.93 -15.20 21.88
C ARG A 246 2.44 -13.86 21.33
N TRP A 247 1.85 -13.33 20.26
CA TRP A 247 2.00 -11.92 19.93
C TRP A 247 1.14 -11.07 20.87
N ALA A 248 1.64 -9.87 21.19
CA ALA A 248 0.94 -8.95 22.06
C ALA A 248 0.96 -7.53 21.47
N VAL A 249 -0.10 -6.78 21.75
CA VAL A 249 -0.12 -5.33 21.57
C VAL A 249 -0.13 -4.71 22.95
N LEU A 250 0.84 -3.84 23.21
CA LEU A 250 0.98 -3.17 24.49
C LEU A 250 0.60 -1.69 24.34
N LEU A 251 -0.24 -1.20 25.24
CA LEU A 251 -0.49 0.22 25.45
C LEU A 251 0.26 0.66 26.71
N GLU A 252 1.25 1.53 26.56
CA GLU A 252 2.15 1.95 27.64
C GLU A 252 2.72 0.78 28.47
N GLY A 253 3.11 -0.30 27.77
CA GLY A 253 3.70 -1.50 28.37
C GLY A 253 2.69 -2.49 28.96
N ARG A 254 1.38 -2.19 28.95
CA ARG A 254 0.33 -3.11 29.41
C ARG A 254 -0.35 -3.78 28.21
N ASP A 255 -0.54 -5.09 28.28
CA ASP A 255 -1.22 -5.82 27.22
C ASP A 255 -2.69 -5.39 27.12
N VAL A 256 -3.11 -5.00 25.91
CA VAL A 256 -4.46 -4.50 25.65
C VAL A 256 -5.55 -5.55 25.91
N ARG A 257 -5.21 -6.85 25.91
CA ARG A 257 -6.12 -7.94 26.29
C ARG A 257 -6.58 -7.87 27.74
N TYR A 258 -5.78 -7.25 28.62
CA TYR A 258 -6.15 -7.02 30.02
C TYR A 258 -6.78 -5.63 30.25
N LEU A 259 -7.08 -4.90 29.17
CA LEU A 259 -7.78 -3.62 29.18
C LEU A 259 -9.21 -3.81 28.62
N GLN A 260 -9.59 -3.06 27.59
CA GLN A 260 -10.85 -3.21 26.86
C GLN A 260 -10.62 -3.76 25.44
N GLY A 261 -9.52 -4.50 25.25
CA GLY A 261 -9.13 -5.04 23.95
C GLY A 261 -9.00 -3.97 22.88
N LEU A 262 -9.60 -4.22 21.71
CA LEU A 262 -9.61 -3.27 20.59
C LEU A 262 -10.42 -2.00 20.87
N ALA A 263 -11.38 -2.04 21.79
CA ALA A 263 -12.19 -0.89 22.19
C ALA A 263 -11.46 0.04 23.17
N THR A 264 -10.26 -0.34 23.64
CA THR A 264 -9.46 0.47 24.56
C THR A 264 -9.25 1.87 23.98
N PRO A 265 -9.69 2.93 24.68
CA PRO A 265 -9.54 4.30 24.20
C PRO A 265 -8.09 4.76 24.29
N LEU A 266 -7.68 5.56 23.32
CA LEU A 266 -6.33 6.14 23.22
C LEU A 266 -6.32 7.59 23.72
N LYS A 267 -5.19 8.00 24.29
CA LYS A 267 -4.89 9.37 24.69
C LYS A 267 -3.71 9.91 23.89
N SER A 268 -3.61 11.23 23.83
CA SER A 268 -2.54 11.90 23.08
C SER A 268 -1.19 11.46 23.63
N GLU A 269 -0.25 11.17 22.73
CA GLU A 269 1.11 10.69 23.02
C GLU A 269 1.19 9.26 23.58
N ASP A 270 0.07 8.53 23.65
CA ASP A 270 0.12 7.11 23.98
C ASP A 270 1.02 6.36 23.01
N ARG A 271 1.70 5.34 23.53
CA ARG A 271 2.57 4.44 22.78
C ARG A 271 1.97 3.05 22.68
N LEU A 272 1.72 2.65 21.44
CA LEU A 272 1.37 1.30 21.06
C LEU A 272 2.61 0.52 20.63
N THR A 273 2.80 -0.67 21.18
CA THR A 273 3.93 -1.54 20.83
C THR A 273 3.42 -2.88 20.35
N LEU A 274 3.78 -3.27 19.13
CA LEU A 274 3.62 -4.65 18.68
C LEU A 274 4.83 -5.47 19.13
N LEU A 275 4.57 -6.43 20.02
CA LEU A 275 5.59 -7.28 20.61
C LEU A 275 5.45 -8.72 20.08
N PRO A 276 6.48 -9.27 19.42
CA PRO A 276 6.50 -10.68 19.04
C PRO A 276 6.67 -11.56 20.27
N PRO A 277 6.40 -12.88 20.16
CA PRO A 277 6.72 -13.82 21.23
C PRO A 277 8.16 -13.67 21.70
N GLY A 278 8.35 -13.61 23.02
CA GLY A 278 9.67 -13.77 23.64
C GLY A 278 10.25 -15.14 23.28
N ARG A 279 11.58 -15.21 23.17
CA ARG A 279 12.29 -16.50 23.08
C ARG A 279 12.14 -17.26 24.39
#